data_AF-A0A1Q9TLG4-F1
#
_entry.id   AF-A0A1Q9TLG4-F1
#
_cell.length_a   1.000
_cell.length_b   1.000
_cell.length_c   1.000
_cell.angle_alpha   90.00
_cell.angle_beta   90.00
_cell.angle_gamma   90.00
#
_symmetry.space_group_name_H-M   'P 1'
#
loop_
_entity.id
_entity.type
_entity.pdbx_description
1 polymer ?
#
loop_
_entity_poly.entity_id
_entity_poly.type
_entity_poly.pdbx_seq_one_letter_code
_entity_poly.pdbx_strand_id
1 'polypeptide(L)'
;MLDGRRKSIHLMAERLPDGNMRTLQQFVGQSLRGHTPVQRRLATKVSQAIGPDTWVIDESGLPKAGPESVGAARQWCGVLGEQAVSLTRSPIPLRCR
;
A
#
# COMPACT_ATOMS: atom_id res chain seq x y z
N MET A 1 -7.55 -2.63 -19.63
CA MET A 1 -6.53 -2.09 -18.72
C MET A 1 -7.24 -1.29 -17.63
N LEU A 2 -7.27 -1.79 -16.40
CA LEU A 2 -7.84 -1.02 -15.28
C LEU A 2 -6.85 0.09 -14.93
N ASP A 3 -7.27 1.34 -15.03
CA ASP A 3 -6.47 2.54 -14.78
C ASP A 3 -6.11 2.65 -13.28
N GLY A 4 -5.19 1.79 -12.83
CA GLY A 4 -4.70 1.68 -11.46
C GLY A 4 -3.88 2.88 -11.00
N ARG A 5 -3.80 3.94 -11.81
CA ARG A 5 -3.04 5.16 -11.50
C ARG A 5 -3.69 6.01 -10.42
N ARG A 6 -5.01 5.92 -10.21
CA ARG A 6 -5.71 6.66 -9.15
C ARG A 6 -6.30 5.74 -8.10
N LYS A 7 -5.65 5.71 -6.93
CA LYS A 7 -6.14 5.05 -5.71
C LYS A 7 -7.15 5.94 -4.97
N SER A 8 -8.19 6.45 -5.65
CA SER A 8 -9.22 7.27 -4.98
C SER A 8 -10.33 6.38 -4.42
N ILE A 9 -10.84 6.72 -3.23
CA ILE A 9 -11.94 5.98 -2.59
C ILE A 9 -13.24 6.08 -3.42
N HIS A 10 -13.42 7.19 -4.12
CA HIS A 10 -14.53 7.37 -5.07
C HIS A 10 -14.51 6.32 -6.19
N LEU A 11 -13.37 6.13 -6.86
CA LEU A 11 -13.21 5.08 -7.89
C LEU A 11 -13.33 3.67 -7.32
N MET A 12 -13.00 3.46 -6.04
CA MET A 12 -13.24 2.18 -5.38
C MET A 12 -14.73 1.95 -5.15
N ALA A 13 -15.49 2.97 -4.76
CA ALA A 13 -16.93 2.89 -4.56
C ALA A 13 -17.65 2.54 -5.88
N GLU A 14 -17.30 3.20 -6.99
CA GLU A 14 -17.91 2.94 -8.31
C GLU A 14 -17.71 1.50 -8.82
N ARG A 15 -16.70 0.79 -8.32
CA ARG A 15 -16.42 -0.61 -8.71
C ARG A 15 -17.27 -1.63 -7.94
N LEU A 16 -17.97 -1.21 -6.89
CA LEU A 16 -18.82 -2.09 -6.10
C LEU A 16 -20.29 -1.82 -6.44
N PRO A 17 -21.11 -2.87 -6.64
CA PRO A 17 -22.53 -2.71 -6.95
C PRO A 17 -23.30 -1.91 -5.89
N ASP A 18 -22.88 -1.97 -4.62
CA ASP A 18 -23.42 -1.19 -3.49
C ASP A 18 -22.38 -0.25 -2.86
N GLY A 19 -21.46 0.29 -3.66
CA GLY A 19 -20.33 1.06 -3.16
C GLY A 19 -20.72 2.37 -2.48
N ASN A 20 -20.67 2.41 -1.16
CA ASN A 20 -20.85 3.65 -0.38
C ASN A 20 -19.50 4.33 -0.11
N MET A 21 -19.26 5.47 -0.76
CA MET A 21 -18.03 6.26 -0.60
C MET A 21 -17.76 6.67 0.85
N ARG A 22 -18.80 7.09 1.60
CA ARG A 22 -18.65 7.56 2.98
C ARG A 22 -18.27 6.41 3.91
N THR A 23 -18.92 5.26 3.73
CA THR A 23 -18.59 4.04 4.48
C THR A 23 -17.16 3.59 4.17
N LEU A 24 -16.75 3.62 2.90
CA LEU A 24 -15.37 3.28 2.51
C LEU A 24 -14.34 4.27 3.07
N GLN A 25 -14.65 5.58 3.12
CA GLN A 25 -13.77 6.57 3.73
C GLN A 25 -13.57 6.32 5.22
N GLN A 26 -14.64 6.05 5.97
CA GLN A 26 -14.55 5.73 7.39
C GLN A 26 -13.82 4.41 7.63
N PHE A 27 -14.11 3.40 6.80
CA PHE A 27 -13.46 2.11 6.89
C PHE A 27 -11.94 2.20 6.63
N VAL A 28 -11.50 2.95 5.62
CA VAL A 28 -10.07 3.06 5.28
C VAL A 28 -9.33 4.03 6.20
N GLY A 29 -9.94 5.18 6.52
CA GLY A 29 -9.29 6.26 7.24
C GLY A 29 -9.38 6.18 8.77
N GLN A 30 -10.38 5.49 9.30
CA GLN A 30 -10.69 5.47 10.74
C GLN A 30 -10.79 4.04 11.30
N SER A 31 -10.34 3.01 10.56
CA SER A 31 -10.37 1.65 11.11
C SER A 31 -9.45 1.52 12.33
N LEU A 32 -10.05 1.15 13.45
CA LEU A 32 -9.33 0.75 14.69
C LEU A 32 -8.53 -0.56 14.52
N ARG A 33 -8.70 -1.27 13.41
CA ARG A 33 -7.94 -2.50 13.14
C ARG A 33 -6.54 -2.11 12.69
N GLY A 34 -5.52 -2.47 13.46
CA GLY A 34 -4.13 -2.33 13.05
C GLY A 34 -3.89 -2.96 11.67
N HIS A 35 -2.93 -2.44 10.90
CA HIS A 35 -2.72 -2.85 9.51
C HIS A 35 -2.08 -4.25 9.35
N THR A 36 -1.47 -4.79 10.41
CA THR A 36 -0.73 -6.06 10.41
C THR A 36 -1.53 -7.27 9.92
N PRO A 37 -2.81 -7.49 10.34
CA PRO A 37 -3.60 -8.62 9.85
C PRO A 37 -3.89 -8.53 8.35
N VAL A 38 -4.10 -7.32 7.83
CA VAL A 38 -4.34 -7.09 6.39
C VAL A 38 -3.06 -7.40 5.60
N GLN A 39 -1.91 -6.91 6.07
CA GLN A 39 -0.61 -7.21 5.45
C GLN A 39 -0.31 -8.71 5.45
N ARG A 40 -0.56 -9.41 6.57
CA ARG A 40 -0.37 -10.87 6.65
C ARG A 40 -1.25 -11.60 5.65
N ARG A 41 -2.54 -11.25 5.56
CA ARG A 41 -3.45 -11.91 4.62
C ARG A 41 -3.04 -11.67 3.16
N LEU A 42 -2.58 -10.46 2.84
CA LEU A 42 -2.08 -10.14 1.52
C LEU A 42 -0.82 -10.96 1.19
N ALA A 43 0.16 -11.00 2.11
CA ALA A 43 1.38 -11.78 1.94
C ALA A 43 1.06 -13.26 1.64
N THR A 44 0.17 -13.89 2.43
CA THR A 44 -0.25 -15.28 2.17
C THR A 44 -0.85 -15.46 0.78
N LYS A 45 -1.76 -14.57 0.36
CA LYS A 45 -2.39 -14.68 -0.98
C LYS A 45 -1.38 -14.51 -2.10
N VAL A 46 -0.45 -13.55 -1.97
CA VAL A 46 0.59 -13.27 -2.97
C VAL A 46 1.56 -14.45 -3.06
N SER A 47 2.04 -14.98 -1.93
CA SER A 47 2.91 -16.16 -1.92
C SER A 47 2.26 -17.36 -2.59
N GLN A 48 0.97 -17.60 -2.36
CA GLN A 48 0.23 -18.69 -3.00
C GLN A 48 0.02 -18.48 -4.50
N ALA A 49 -0.21 -17.24 -4.93
CA ALA A 49 -0.47 -16.92 -6.33
C ALA A 49 0.80 -16.91 -7.19
N ILE A 50 1.94 -16.48 -6.64
CA ILE A 50 3.20 -16.33 -7.37
C ILE A 50 4.06 -17.60 -7.29
N GLY A 51 4.09 -18.28 -6.14
CA GLY A 51 5.01 -19.41 -5.89
C GLY A 51 6.49 -19.06 -6.15
N PRO A 52 7.04 -18.00 -5.53
CA PRO A 52 8.35 -17.49 -5.91
C PRO A 52 9.51 -18.39 -5.43
N ASP A 53 10.51 -18.58 -6.30
CA ASP A 53 11.76 -19.28 -5.97
C ASP A 53 12.70 -18.44 -5.09
N THR A 54 12.56 -17.11 -5.11
CA THR A 54 13.40 -16.17 -4.35
C THR A 54 12.65 -14.89 -4.02
N TRP A 55 13.04 -14.26 -2.90
CA TRP A 55 12.50 -13.00 -2.43
C TRP A 55 13.54 -11.88 -2.56
N VAL A 56 13.14 -10.76 -3.15
CA VAL A 56 13.89 -9.50 -3.09
C VAL A 56 13.32 -8.67 -1.95
N ILE A 57 14.17 -8.29 -1.00
CA ILE A 57 13.82 -7.41 0.11
C ILE A 57 14.54 -6.09 -0.11
N ASP A 58 13.78 -5.02 -0.31
CA ASP A 58 14.28 -3.66 -0.42
C ASP A 58 13.45 -2.70 0.43
N GLU A 59 13.99 -1.50 0.65
CA GLU A 59 13.24 -0.36 1.21
C GLU A 59 12.33 0.22 0.11
N SER A 60 11.38 -0.57 -0.40
CA SER A 60 10.40 -0.06 -1.37
C SER A 60 9.39 0.86 -0.67
N GLY A 61 9.59 2.17 -0.86
CA GLY A 61 8.60 3.19 -0.54
C GLY A 61 7.36 3.10 -1.44
N LEU A 62 6.19 3.43 -0.91
CA LEU A 62 5.01 3.70 -1.73
C LEU A 62 5.04 5.18 -2.14
N PRO A 63 5.35 5.48 -3.42
CA PRO A 63 5.50 6.86 -3.86
C PRO A 63 4.16 7.57 -3.75
N LYS A 64 4.17 8.77 -3.16
CA LYS A 64 3.00 9.62 -3.05
C LYS A 64 3.01 10.61 -4.21
N ALA A 65 1.82 10.87 -4.77
CA ALA A 65 1.68 11.78 -5.88
C ALA A 65 1.80 13.23 -5.36
N GLY A 66 2.93 13.88 -5.64
CA GLY A 66 3.17 15.30 -5.38
C GLY A 66 4.06 15.59 -4.15
N PRO A 67 4.82 16.69 -4.18
CA PRO A 67 5.79 17.06 -3.14
C PRO A 67 5.13 17.56 -1.84
N GLU A 68 3.85 17.91 -1.86
CA GLU A 68 3.15 18.58 -0.74
C GLU A 68 2.51 17.60 0.27
N SER A 69 3.00 16.36 0.32
CA SER A 69 2.44 15.34 1.21
C SER A 69 3.04 15.41 2.62
N VAL A 70 2.22 15.72 3.62
CA VAL A 70 2.59 15.67 5.05
C VAL A 70 2.87 14.22 5.49
N GLY A 71 3.92 14.00 6.29
CA GLY A 71 4.29 12.67 6.79
C GLY A 71 5.00 11.77 5.77
N ALA A 72 5.59 12.36 4.73
CA ALA A 72 6.40 11.68 3.75
C ALA A 72 7.81 12.29 3.72
N ALA A 73 8.82 11.46 3.41
CA ALA A 73 10.19 11.91 3.24
C ALA A 73 10.69 11.54 1.84
N ARG A 74 11.70 12.26 1.34
CA ARG A 74 12.45 11.80 0.17
C ARG A 74 13.21 10.54 0.55
N GLN A 75 12.83 9.42 -0.04
CA GLN A 75 13.46 8.14 0.18
C GLN A 75 13.71 7.48 -1.18
N TRP A 76 14.70 6.61 -1.22
CA TRP A 76 14.91 5.75 -2.39
C TRP A 76 13.68 4.86 -2.58
N CYS A 77 13.12 4.83 -3.80
CA CYS A 77 11.99 3.97 -4.13
C CYS A 77 12.46 2.93 -5.14
N GLY A 78 12.63 1.68 -4.72
CA GLY A 78 13.07 0.58 -5.59
C GLY A 78 12.18 0.37 -6.82
N VAL A 79 10.87 0.63 -6.69
CA VAL A 79 9.90 0.55 -7.79
C VAL A 79 10.15 1.61 -8.87
N LEU A 80 10.61 2.80 -8.51
CA LEU A 80 10.89 3.89 -9.46
C LEU A 80 12.36 3.97 -9.87
N GLY A 81 13.28 3.36 -9.10
CA GLY A 81 14.72 3.45 -9.33
C GLY A 81 15.32 4.82 -9.01
N GLU A 82 14.60 5.66 -8.26
CA GLU A 82 14.98 7.04 -7.97
C GLU A 82 14.48 7.49 -6.59
N GLN A 83 14.91 8.68 -6.17
CA GLN A 83 14.39 9.30 -4.95
C GLN A 83 12.98 9.85 -5.18
N ALA A 84 12.01 9.35 -4.42
CA ALA A 84 10.64 9.81 -4.47
C ALA A 84 10.14 10.17 -3.06
N VAL A 85 9.18 11.08 -2.99
CA VAL A 85 8.45 11.36 -1.75
C VAL A 85 7.58 10.15 -1.43
N SER A 86 7.96 9.39 -0.42
CA SER A 86 7.31 8.15 -0.03
C SER A 86 6.86 8.22 1.43
N LEU A 87 5.82 7.45 1.77
CA LEU A 87 5.39 7.31 3.16
C LEU A 87 6.54 6.69 3.99
N THR A 88 6.96 7.37 5.05
CA THR A 88 7.93 6.82 6.00
C THR A 88 7.29 5.66 6.74
N ARG A 89 7.71 4.45 6.41
CA ARG A 89 7.22 3.24 7.08
C ARG A 89 7.89 3.13 8.45
N SER A 90 7.09 2.95 9.51
CA SER A 90 7.62 2.54 10.81
C SER A 90 8.32 1.18 10.64
N PRO A 91 9.52 0.96 11.23
CA PRO A 91 10.28 -0.25 11.00
C PRO A 91 9.44 -1.46 11.39
N ILE A 92 9.18 -2.34 10.43
CA ILE A 92 8.65 -3.66 10.75
C ILE A 92 9.84 -4.43 11.33
N PRO A 93 9.78 -4.91 12.58
CA PRO A 93 10.81 -5.81 13.09
C PRO A 93 10.70 -7.14 12.34
N LEU A 94 11.46 -7.28 11.26
CA LEU A 94 11.61 -8.54 10.54
C LEU A 94 12.65 -9.38 11.30
N ARG A 95 12.18 -10.29 12.16
CA ARG A 95 12.98 -11.45 12.55
C ARG A 95 12.93 -12.45 11.41
N CYS A 96 13.97 -12.48 10.59
CA CYS A 96 14.24 -13.58 9.69
C CYS A 96 14.62 -14.81 10.55
N ARG A 97 13.95 -15.94 10.34
CA ARG A 97 14.38 -17.25 10.80
C ARG A 97 14.39 -18.19 9.61
#